data_AF-A0A8X6MXV9-F1
#
_entry.id   AF-A0A8X6MXV9-F1
#
_cell.length_a   1.000
_cell.length_b   1.000
_cell.length_c   1.000
_cell.angle_alpha   90.00
_cell.angle_beta   90.00
_cell.angle_gamma   90.00
#
_symmetry.space_group_name_H-M   'P 1'
#
loop_
_entity.id
_entity.type
_entity.pdbx_description
1 polymer ?
#
loop_
_entity_poly.entity_id
_entity_poly.type
_entity_poly.pdbx_seq_one_letter_code
_entity_poly.pdbx_strand_id
1 'polypeptide(L)'
;MNLPTRANNNLIHLSCSKGGAALPEFRSLLDIHAVSHAFRLLASHDPSISGVAAESLRSVVRKKLLRDPTSGDCCDFLNGKKDGDFTRESGDISTQWSRARHAHQRLTSALKFEWLFVEGTGYHLNIYRSPNPVCVSPSSAGLVVRILRDEMESHFISQLAALVDQGKTIQVFSSHPASNHFLQAGDYTRVKKFMSIVVNGGALMATWANSDFDQNYGGYGQAPPPVDQWSL
;
A
#
# COMPACT_ATOMS: atom_id res chain seq x y z
N MET A 1 -14.55 -9.37 -24.47
CA MET A 1 -14.46 -9.45 -23.00
C MET A 1 -15.22 -8.24 -22.45
N ASN A 2 -16.46 -8.43 -21.98
CA ASN A 2 -17.29 -7.33 -21.48
C ASN A 2 -16.90 -7.06 -20.03
N LEU A 3 -16.07 -6.04 -19.81
CA LEU A 3 -15.83 -5.54 -18.46
C LEU A 3 -17.11 -4.87 -17.95
N PRO A 4 -17.44 -4.99 -16.65
CA PRO A 4 -18.47 -4.16 -16.05
C PRO A 4 -18.22 -2.69 -16.39
N THR A 5 -19.25 -1.95 -16.80
CA THR A 5 -19.15 -0.53 -17.18
C THR A 5 -18.59 0.35 -16.04
N ARG A 6 -18.52 -0.19 -14.81
CA ARG A 6 -17.99 0.43 -13.59
C ARG A 6 -16.88 -0.41 -12.93
N ALA A 7 -16.05 -1.10 -13.71
CA ALA A 7 -14.89 -1.81 -13.16
C ALA A 7 -13.79 -0.82 -12.75
N ASN A 8 -13.33 -0.90 -11.50
CA ASN A 8 -12.22 -0.11 -11.00
C ASN A 8 -10.93 -0.93 -11.05
N ASN A 9 -9.91 -0.38 -11.70
CA ASN A 9 -8.60 -1.04 -11.85
C ASN A 9 -7.80 -1.11 -10.54
N ASN A 10 -8.19 -0.41 -9.46
CA ASN A 10 -7.44 -0.44 -8.21
C ASN A 10 -7.28 -1.84 -7.61
N LEU A 11 -8.14 -2.80 -8.00
CA LEU A 11 -8.01 -4.20 -7.60
C LEU A 11 -6.66 -4.82 -8.03
N ILE A 12 -6.14 -4.47 -9.21
CA ILE A 12 -4.86 -5.03 -9.68
C ILE A 12 -3.68 -4.58 -8.82
N HIS A 13 -3.82 -3.43 -8.15
CA HIS A 13 -2.79 -2.84 -7.30
C HIS A 13 -2.72 -3.42 -5.89
N LEU A 14 -3.72 -4.21 -5.49
CA LEU A 14 -3.69 -4.91 -4.21
C LEU A 14 -2.76 -6.12 -4.24
N SER A 15 -2.18 -6.46 -3.09
CA SER A 15 -1.45 -7.71 -2.91
C SER A 15 -2.37 -8.94 -3.11
N CYS A 16 -1.79 -10.07 -3.49
CA CYS A 16 -2.56 -11.31 -3.67
C CYS A 16 -3.29 -11.73 -2.39
N SER A 17 -2.71 -11.49 -1.21
CA SER A 17 -3.37 -11.78 0.07
C SER A 17 -4.65 -10.98 0.30
N LYS A 18 -4.85 -9.88 -0.44
CA LYS A 18 -6.06 -9.02 -0.41
C LYS A 18 -6.92 -9.17 -1.66
N GLY A 19 -6.67 -10.19 -2.49
CA GLY A 19 -7.47 -10.48 -3.68
C GLY A 19 -7.03 -9.76 -4.95
N GLY A 20 -5.88 -9.07 -4.94
CA GLY A 20 -5.34 -8.38 -6.12
C GLY A 20 -4.31 -9.18 -6.90
N ALA A 21 -3.69 -8.52 -7.89
CA ALA A 21 -2.68 -9.10 -8.78
C ALA A 21 -1.24 -8.79 -8.35
N ALA A 22 -1.05 -8.11 -7.21
CA ALA A 22 0.23 -7.62 -6.72
C ALA A 22 1.01 -6.75 -7.73
N LEU A 23 0.31 -6.02 -8.58
CA LEU A 23 0.90 -5.08 -9.55
C LEU A 23 0.89 -3.67 -8.96
N PRO A 24 1.91 -3.22 -8.21
CA PRO A 24 1.87 -1.91 -7.57
C PRO A 24 1.71 -0.80 -8.61
N GLU A 25 0.92 0.22 -8.28
CA GLU A 25 0.82 1.41 -9.12
C GLU A 25 2.18 2.11 -9.14
N PHE A 26 2.82 2.15 -10.33
CA PHE A 26 4.20 2.61 -10.47
C PHE A 26 4.41 4.04 -9.98
N ARG A 27 3.44 4.93 -10.23
CA ARG A 27 3.50 6.33 -9.79
C ARG A 27 3.54 6.44 -8.26
N SER A 28 2.60 5.78 -7.59
CA SER A 28 2.55 5.72 -6.12
C SER A 28 3.80 5.08 -5.53
N LEU A 29 4.33 4.03 -6.17
CA LEU A 29 5.57 3.39 -5.74
C LEU A 29 6.78 4.34 -5.86
N LEU A 30 6.93 5.04 -6.98
CA LEU A 30 8.00 6.04 -7.14
C LEU A 30 7.93 7.13 -6.08
N ASP A 31 6.73 7.61 -5.76
CA ASP A 31 6.53 8.65 -4.75
C ASP A 31 6.87 8.14 -3.35
N ILE A 32 6.44 6.93 -3.00
CA ILE A 32 6.80 6.26 -1.74
C ILE A 32 8.32 6.12 -1.62
N HIS A 33 9.01 5.72 -2.71
CA HIS A 33 10.45 5.61 -2.71
C HIS A 33 11.16 6.96 -2.61
N ALA A 34 10.64 8.02 -3.24
CA ALA A 34 11.21 9.36 -3.13
C ALA A 34 11.16 9.89 -1.68
N VAL A 35 10.02 9.73 -1.01
CA VAL A 35 9.84 10.07 0.41
C VAL A 35 10.74 9.21 1.28
N SER A 36 10.72 7.89 1.09
CA SER A 36 11.50 6.94 1.90
C SER A 36 13.00 7.17 1.76
N HIS A 37 13.47 7.50 0.56
CA HIS A 37 14.89 7.77 0.32
C HIS A 37 15.33 9.06 1.03
N ALA A 38 14.55 10.13 0.92
CA ALA A 38 14.83 11.37 1.65
C ALA A 38 14.82 11.15 3.18
N PHE A 39 13.85 10.37 3.69
CA PHE A 39 13.78 10.05 5.11
C PHE A 39 15.03 9.29 5.57
N ARG A 40 15.46 8.26 4.84
CA ARG A 40 16.65 7.46 5.18
C ARG A 40 17.95 8.26 5.13
N LEU A 41 18.06 9.27 4.28
CA LEU A 41 19.21 10.18 4.28
C LEU A 41 19.26 11.00 5.58
N LEU A 42 18.13 11.56 6.00
CA LEU A 42 18.01 12.34 7.24
C LEU A 42 18.13 11.45 8.50
N ALA A 43 17.69 10.20 8.40
CA ALA A 43 17.70 9.20 9.47
C ALA A 43 18.95 8.30 9.44
N SER A 44 19.96 8.62 8.62
CA SER A 44 21.15 7.78 8.50
C SER A 44 21.87 7.65 9.84
N HIS A 45 22.31 6.42 10.16
CA HIS A 45 23.10 6.16 11.37
C HIS A 45 24.48 6.81 11.31
N ASP A 46 25.02 7.01 10.10
CA ASP A 46 26.26 7.74 9.87
C ASP A 46 26.03 9.25 10.05
N PRO A 47 26.66 9.90 11.06
CA PRO A 47 26.51 11.33 11.32
C PRO A 47 26.99 12.22 10.18
N SER A 48 27.97 11.77 9.38
CA SER A 48 28.45 12.52 8.23
C SER A 48 27.39 12.56 7.13
N ILE A 49 26.73 11.44 6.85
CA ILE A 49 25.67 11.36 5.85
C ILE A 49 24.44 12.17 6.31
N SER A 50 23.99 11.97 7.55
CA SER A 50 22.82 12.68 8.07
C SER A 50 23.08 14.18 8.22
N GLY A 51 24.28 14.59 8.62
CA GLY A 51 24.71 15.99 8.66
C GLY A 51 24.73 16.65 7.28
N VAL A 52 25.33 16.00 6.28
CA VAL A 52 25.35 16.51 4.90
C VAL A 52 23.94 16.58 4.31
N ALA A 53 23.10 15.58 4.57
CA ALA A 53 21.71 15.57 4.14
C ALA A 53 20.91 16.72 4.78
N ALA A 54 21.07 16.93 6.09
CA ALA A 54 20.41 18.01 6.81
C ALA A 54 20.84 19.39 6.31
N GLU A 55 22.14 19.63 6.10
CA GLU A 55 22.61 20.92 5.56
C GLU A 55 22.20 21.11 4.10
N SER A 56 22.18 20.05 3.30
CA SER A 56 21.66 20.11 1.92
C SER A 56 20.19 20.53 1.90
N LEU A 57 19.37 19.95 2.79
CA LEU A 57 17.97 20.35 2.95
C LEU A 57 17.85 21.81 3.41
N ARG A 58 18.60 22.20 4.45
CA ARG A 58 18.63 23.58 4.95
C ARG A 58 19.02 24.56 3.86
N SER A 59 19.99 24.23 3.02
CA SER A 59 20.41 25.07 1.89
C SER A 59 19.26 25.30 0.89
N VAL A 60 18.50 24.26 0.53
CA VAL A 60 17.32 24.39 -0.35
C VAL A 60 16.24 25.24 0.30
N VAL A 61 15.97 25.05 1.60
CA VAL A 61 14.95 25.81 2.33
C VAL A 61 15.38 27.27 2.50
N ARG A 62 16.65 27.52 2.81
CA ARG A 62 17.27 28.87 2.92
C ARG A 62 17.10 29.65 1.62
N LYS A 63 17.34 29.02 0.46
CA LYS A 63 17.13 29.66 -0.85
C LYS A 63 15.67 30.05 -1.09
N LYS A 64 14.71 29.28 -0.56
CA LYS A 64 13.28 29.61 -0.69
C LYS A 64 12.83 30.70 0.27
N LEU A 65 13.24 30.61 1.53
CA LEU A 65 12.82 31.53 2.59
C LEU A 65 13.61 32.84 2.63
N LEU A 66 14.80 32.90 1.99
CA LEU A 66 15.76 34.01 2.09
C LEU A 66 16.20 34.36 3.53
N ARG A 67 16.08 33.40 4.45
CA ARG A 67 16.55 33.49 5.84
C ARG A 67 17.09 32.13 6.28
N ASP A 68 17.80 32.10 7.40
CA ASP A 68 18.23 30.82 7.95
C ASP A 68 17.01 29.99 8.43
N PRO A 69 16.87 28.74 7.97
CA PRO A 69 15.69 27.93 8.29
C PRO A 69 15.81 27.29 9.67
N THR A 70 14.68 27.20 10.36
CA THR A 70 14.52 26.36 11.55
C THR A 70 14.28 24.90 11.13
N SER A 71 14.39 23.95 12.06
CA SER A 71 13.99 22.56 11.79
C SER A 71 12.50 22.45 11.47
N GLY A 72 11.67 23.33 12.04
CA GLY A 72 10.24 23.44 11.71
C GLY A 72 10.02 23.87 10.26
N ASP A 73 10.77 24.85 9.77
CA ASP A 73 10.71 25.28 8.37
C ASP A 73 11.08 24.14 7.39
N CYS A 74 12.04 23.30 7.79
CA CYS A 74 12.43 22.13 7.00
C CYS A 74 11.30 21.09 6.95
N CYS A 75 10.59 20.87 8.06
CA CYS A 75 9.42 20.00 8.11
C CYS A 75 8.27 20.58 7.27
N ASP A 76 7.96 21.86 7.42
CA ASP A 76 6.94 22.57 6.64
C ASP A 76 7.21 22.47 5.13
N PHE A 77 8.47 22.63 4.73
CA PHE A 77 8.89 22.45 3.35
C PHE A 77 8.64 21.01 2.86
N LEU A 78 9.05 19.99 3.62
CA LEU A 78 8.87 18.58 3.26
C LEU A 78 7.39 18.14 3.27
N ASN A 79 6.60 18.70 4.18
CA ASN A 79 5.14 18.59 4.24
C ASN A 79 4.45 19.31 3.07
N GLY A 80 5.20 20.01 2.24
CA GLY A 80 4.68 20.63 1.04
C GLY A 80 3.79 21.84 1.31
N LYS A 81 3.98 22.52 2.45
CA LYS A 81 3.30 23.78 2.77
C LYS A 81 3.45 24.75 1.58
N LYS A 82 2.34 25.36 1.17
CA LYS A 82 2.28 26.24 -0.01
C LYS A 82 2.13 27.71 0.35
N ASP A 83 1.87 28.02 1.62
CA ASP A 83 1.57 29.39 2.04
C ASP A 83 2.84 30.23 2.25
N GLY A 84 2.67 31.56 2.12
CA GLY A 84 3.69 32.56 2.43
C GLY A 84 4.98 32.38 1.61
N ASP A 85 6.11 32.36 2.32
CA ASP A 85 7.46 32.33 1.76
C ASP A 85 7.75 31.09 0.87
N PHE A 86 6.93 30.04 0.95
CA PHE A 86 7.08 28.82 0.14
C PHE A 86 6.43 28.88 -1.25
N THR A 87 5.69 29.95 -1.56
CA THR A 87 5.09 30.20 -2.88
C THR A 87 6.11 30.49 -3.97
N ARG A 88 7.32 30.92 -3.59
CA ARG A 88 8.35 31.31 -4.55
C ARG A 88 8.80 30.13 -5.40
N GLU A 89 8.58 30.23 -6.71
CA GLU A 89 9.17 29.31 -7.68
C GLU A 89 10.69 29.47 -7.63
N SER A 90 11.38 28.39 -7.31
CA SER A 90 12.83 28.34 -7.37
C SER A 90 13.15 27.74 -8.73
N GLY A 91 13.83 28.50 -9.59
CA GLY A 91 14.33 28.01 -10.87
C GLY A 91 15.48 26.98 -10.74
N ASP A 92 15.66 26.38 -9.57
CA ASP A 92 16.71 25.39 -9.32
C ASP A 92 16.38 24.04 -9.95
N ILE A 93 17.45 23.35 -10.37
CA ILE A 93 17.44 21.94 -10.81
C ILE A 93 16.71 21.09 -9.77
N SER A 94 15.92 20.10 -10.24
CA SER A 94 15.19 19.17 -9.38
C SER A 94 16.12 18.50 -8.36
N THR A 95 16.06 18.96 -7.11
CA THR A 95 16.80 18.36 -6.00
C THR A 95 16.03 17.16 -5.44
N GLN A 96 16.74 16.27 -4.75
CA GLN A 96 16.11 15.18 -4.00
C GLN A 96 15.04 15.70 -3.01
N TRP A 97 15.23 16.89 -2.44
CA TRP A 97 14.32 17.52 -1.50
C TRP A 97 13.05 18.04 -2.17
N SER A 98 13.17 18.71 -3.32
CA SER A 98 12.01 19.10 -4.13
C SER A 98 11.24 17.87 -4.62
N ARG A 99 11.94 16.79 -5.00
CA ARG A 99 11.33 15.52 -5.37
C ARG A 99 10.54 14.90 -4.21
N ALA A 100 11.13 14.85 -3.01
CA ALA A 100 10.47 14.34 -1.81
C ALA A 100 9.25 15.17 -1.41
N ARG A 101 9.36 16.51 -1.46
CA ARG A 101 8.23 17.44 -1.25
C ARG A 101 7.10 17.18 -2.23
N HIS A 102 7.40 17.08 -3.53
CA HIS A 102 6.37 16.86 -4.55
C HIS A 102 5.74 15.47 -4.42
N ALA A 103 6.53 14.45 -4.07
CA ALA A 103 6.03 13.10 -3.79
C ALA A 103 5.10 13.11 -2.56
N HIS A 104 5.49 13.79 -1.48
CA HIS A 104 4.63 13.97 -0.31
C HIS A 104 3.30 14.63 -0.70
N GLN A 105 3.31 15.75 -1.42
CA GLN A 105 2.09 16.44 -1.87
C GLN A 105 1.16 15.58 -2.75
N ARG A 106 1.72 14.65 -3.53
CA ARG A 106 0.90 13.72 -4.32
C ARG A 106 0.30 12.63 -3.44
N LEU A 107 1.11 12.06 -2.54
CA LEU A 107 0.68 11.01 -1.63
C LEU A 107 -0.35 11.49 -0.61
N THR A 108 -0.33 12.76 -0.20
CA THR A 108 -1.28 13.29 0.81
C THR A 108 -2.74 13.28 0.39
N SER A 109 -3.02 13.10 -0.91
CA SER A 109 -4.38 12.86 -1.42
C SER A 109 -4.94 11.49 -1.02
N ALA A 110 -4.07 10.49 -0.82
CA ALA A 110 -4.44 9.11 -0.51
C ALA A 110 -4.03 8.69 0.92
N LEU A 111 -2.89 9.18 1.40
CA LEU A 111 -2.27 8.83 2.68
C LEU A 111 -2.19 10.05 3.57
N LYS A 112 -2.59 9.94 4.83
CA LYS A 112 -2.38 11.03 5.80
C LYS A 112 -1.07 10.78 6.54
N PHE A 113 -0.04 11.58 6.27
CA PHE A 113 1.23 11.51 6.99
C PHE A 113 1.95 12.85 6.97
N GLU A 114 2.84 13.07 7.94
CA GLU A 114 3.57 14.33 8.14
C GLU A 114 5.01 14.08 8.60
N TRP A 115 5.91 14.94 8.15
CA TRP A 115 7.29 15.06 8.61
C TRP A 115 7.32 15.87 9.90
N LEU A 116 8.03 15.36 10.90
CA LEU A 116 8.23 16.02 12.19
C LEU A 116 9.73 16.05 12.51
N PHE A 117 10.15 17.03 13.30
CA PHE A 117 11.48 17.06 13.89
C PHE A 117 11.36 16.99 15.40
N VAL A 118 12.08 16.05 16.01
CA VAL A 118 12.11 15.86 17.45
C VAL A 118 13.52 16.13 17.93
N GLU A 119 13.68 17.05 18.87
CA GLU A 119 15.00 17.38 19.43
C GLU A 119 15.67 16.15 20.04
N GLY A 120 16.99 16.03 19.85
CA GLY A 120 17.79 14.88 20.30
C GLY A 120 17.65 13.60 19.46
N THR A 121 16.57 13.44 18.68
CA THR A 121 16.32 12.21 17.90
C THR A 121 16.21 12.44 16.39
N GLY A 122 15.95 13.67 15.93
CA GLY A 122 15.97 14.04 14.52
C GLY A 122 14.61 13.92 13.82
N TYR A 123 14.64 13.68 12.51
CA TYR A 123 13.45 13.65 11.67
C TYR A 123 12.63 12.36 11.86
N HIS A 124 11.32 12.52 11.96
CA HIS A 124 10.33 11.46 12.12
C HIS A 124 9.26 11.57 11.03
N LEU A 125 8.61 10.45 10.71
CA LEU A 125 7.46 10.40 9.81
C LEU A 125 6.24 9.90 10.59
N ASN A 126 5.29 10.79 10.86
CA ASN A 126 4.04 10.42 11.51
C ASN A 126 3.00 10.02 10.46
N ILE A 127 2.51 8.79 10.53
CA ILE A 127 1.55 8.22 9.56
C ILE A 127 0.22 8.03 10.30
N TYR A 128 -0.77 8.84 9.93
CA TYR A 128 -2.11 8.85 10.52
C TYR A 128 -2.97 7.77 9.89
N ARG A 129 -2.84 6.55 10.42
CA ARG A 129 -3.66 5.39 10.06
C ARG A 129 -4.66 5.05 11.15
N SER A 130 -5.75 4.39 10.78
CA SER A 130 -6.76 3.86 11.71
C SER A 130 -6.47 2.37 12.02
N PRO A 131 -6.58 1.91 13.29
CA PRO A 131 -7.04 2.65 14.46
C PRO A 131 -5.97 3.50 15.16
N ASN A 132 -4.67 3.20 14.95
CA ASN A 132 -3.58 3.83 15.68
C ASN A 132 -2.56 4.49 14.75
N PRO A 133 -2.20 5.77 14.96
CA PRO A 133 -1.13 6.41 14.21
C PRO A 133 0.21 5.73 14.48
N VAL A 134 1.10 5.76 13.50
CA VAL A 134 2.44 5.18 13.58
C VAL A 134 3.47 6.28 13.35
N CYS A 135 4.34 6.49 14.34
CA CYS A 135 5.49 7.36 14.20
C CYS A 135 6.73 6.55 13.84
N VAL A 136 7.29 6.79 12.67
CA VAL A 136 8.52 6.17 12.21
C VAL A 136 9.70 7.04 12.62
N SER A 137 10.53 6.48 13.51
CA SER A 137 11.78 7.06 13.99
C SER A 137 12.96 6.72 13.07
N PRO A 138 14.12 7.36 13.25
CA PRO A 138 15.32 6.98 12.51
C PRO A 138 15.72 5.51 12.68
N SER A 139 15.55 4.95 13.87
CA SER A 139 15.83 3.52 14.14
C SER A 139 14.92 2.57 13.36
N SER A 140 13.76 3.04 12.90
CA SER A 140 12.79 2.26 12.14
C SER A 140 12.68 2.71 10.67
N ALA A 141 13.66 3.48 10.15
CA ALA A 141 13.67 4.00 8.79
C ALA A 141 13.62 2.94 7.67
N GLY A 142 14.03 1.70 7.98
CA GLY A 142 13.87 0.56 7.08
C GLY A 142 12.40 0.25 6.75
N LEU A 143 11.48 0.52 7.68
CA LEU A 143 10.06 0.15 7.60
C LEU A 143 9.21 1.11 6.78
N VAL A 144 9.69 2.32 6.47
CA VAL A 144 8.88 3.38 5.82
C VAL A 144 8.21 2.89 4.53
N VAL A 145 8.95 2.25 3.63
CA VAL A 145 8.41 1.75 2.35
C VAL A 145 7.28 0.76 2.60
N ARG A 146 7.47 -0.17 3.54
CA ARG A 146 6.47 -1.18 3.88
C ARG A 146 5.20 -0.52 4.44
N ILE A 147 5.36 0.37 5.42
CA ILE A 147 4.22 1.02 6.08
C ILE A 147 3.43 1.89 5.09
N LEU A 148 4.09 2.69 4.26
CA LEU A 148 3.43 3.52 3.26
C LEU A 148 2.74 2.69 2.16
N ARG A 149 3.32 1.55 1.77
CA ARG A 149 2.67 0.62 0.83
C ARG A 149 1.44 -0.04 1.45
N ASP A 150 1.54 -0.51 2.69
CA ASP A 150 0.42 -1.13 3.40
C ASP A 150 -0.74 -0.13 3.56
N GLU A 151 -0.44 1.14 3.84
CA GLU A 151 -1.44 2.21 3.92
C GLU A 151 -2.05 2.54 2.56
N MET A 152 -1.26 2.56 1.49
CA MET A 152 -1.77 2.76 0.13
C MET A 152 -2.70 1.63 -0.33
N GLU A 153 -2.36 0.38 -0.01
CA GLU A 153 -3.27 -0.75 -0.26
C GLU A 153 -4.56 -0.61 0.55
N SER A 154 -4.49 -0.10 1.78
CA SER A 154 -5.66 0.12 2.63
C SER A 154 -6.57 1.23 2.08
N HIS A 155 -5.98 2.27 1.50
CA HIS A 155 -6.69 3.30 0.74
C HIS A 155 -7.43 2.69 -0.46
N PHE A 156 -6.76 1.87 -1.27
CA PHE A 156 -7.38 1.21 -2.41
C PHE A 156 -8.51 0.27 -2.02
N ILE A 157 -8.34 -0.53 -0.95
CA ILE A 157 -9.43 -1.36 -0.42
C ILE A 157 -10.63 -0.49 -0.03
N SER A 158 -10.41 0.62 0.66
CA SER A 158 -11.50 1.51 1.08
C SER A 158 -12.26 2.10 -0.12
N GLN A 159 -11.55 2.52 -1.17
CA GLN A 159 -12.17 3.00 -2.41
C GLN A 159 -12.98 1.90 -3.11
N LEU A 160 -12.43 0.68 -3.19
CA LEU A 160 -13.09 -0.46 -3.82
C LEU A 160 -14.31 -0.94 -3.03
N ALA A 161 -14.23 -0.95 -1.70
CA ALA A 161 -15.32 -1.30 -0.80
C ALA A 161 -16.50 -0.32 -0.89
N ALA A 162 -16.25 0.94 -1.27
CA ALA A 162 -17.28 1.95 -1.50
C ALA A 162 -18.05 1.77 -2.82
N LEU A 163 -17.60 0.88 -3.73
CA LEU A 163 -18.28 0.64 -5.00
C LEU A 163 -19.58 -0.15 -4.79
N VAL A 164 -20.67 0.32 -5.40
CA VAL A 164 -22.01 -0.28 -5.28
C VAL A 164 -22.03 -1.74 -5.75
N ASP A 165 -21.41 -2.01 -6.90
CA ASP A 165 -21.53 -3.31 -7.58
C ASP A 165 -20.43 -4.31 -7.15
N GLN A 166 -19.31 -3.82 -6.60
CA GLN A 166 -18.11 -4.63 -6.34
C GLN A 166 -17.66 -4.59 -4.87
N GLY A 167 -18.17 -3.66 -4.07
CA GLY A 167 -17.68 -3.41 -2.71
C GLY A 167 -17.88 -4.57 -1.76
N LYS A 168 -19.04 -5.26 -1.83
CA LYS A 168 -19.31 -6.45 -1.00
C LYS A 168 -18.31 -7.58 -1.26
N THR A 169 -18.00 -7.83 -2.52
CA THR A 169 -17.03 -8.84 -2.93
C THR A 169 -15.64 -8.53 -2.39
N ILE A 170 -15.24 -7.26 -2.47
CA ILE A 170 -13.95 -6.78 -1.94
C ILE A 170 -13.89 -6.93 -0.43
N GLN A 171 -14.96 -6.59 0.30
CA GLN A 171 -15.02 -6.76 1.75
C GLN A 171 -14.82 -8.23 2.14
N VAL A 172 -15.46 -9.16 1.44
CA VAL A 172 -15.32 -10.60 1.73
C VAL A 172 -13.90 -11.09 1.50
N PHE A 173 -13.31 -10.83 0.32
CA PHE A 173 -11.98 -11.35 0.00
C PHE A 173 -10.84 -10.63 0.72
N SER A 174 -10.98 -9.34 1.04
CA SER A 174 -9.96 -8.60 1.79
C SER A 174 -9.98 -8.90 3.30
N SER A 175 -11.07 -9.49 3.81
CA SER A 175 -11.20 -9.81 5.25
C SER A 175 -10.28 -10.95 5.71
N HIS A 176 -10.04 -11.95 4.87
CA HIS A 176 -9.20 -13.09 5.25
C HIS A 176 -8.23 -13.50 4.14
N PRO A 177 -6.90 -13.51 4.39
CA PRO A 177 -5.92 -13.91 3.38
C PRO A 177 -6.10 -15.32 2.79
N ALA A 178 -6.68 -16.24 3.56
CA ALA A 178 -6.97 -17.61 3.11
C ALA A 178 -7.93 -17.64 1.92
N SER A 179 -8.85 -16.67 1.83
CA SER A 179 -9.77 -16.52 0.70
C SER A 179 -9.05 -16.28 -0.62
N ASN A 180 -7.76 -15.91 -0.61
CA ASN A 180 -7.00 -15.56 -1.79
C ASN A 180 -5.77 -16.46 -2.03
N HIS A 181 -5.63 -17.55 -1.28
CA HIS A 181 -4.45 -18.44 -1.38
C HIS A 181 -4.24 -18.98 -2.81
N PHE A 182 -5.33 -19.22 -3.53
CA PHE A 182 -5.31 -19.72 -4.91
C PHE A 182 -4.69 -18.72 -5.90
N LEU A 183 -4.72 -17.41 -5.62
CA LEU A 183 -4.11 -16.37 -6.47
C LEU A 183 -2.58 -16.44 -6.49
N GLN A 184 -1.96 -16.92 -5.41
CA GLN A 184 -0.50 -17.10 -5.35
C GLN A 184 -0.05 -18.40 -6.01
N ALA A 185 -0.78 -19.49 -5.79
CA ALA A 185 -0.42 -20.80 -6.33
C ALA A 185 -0.86 -20.99 -7.80
N GLY A 186 -1.82 -20.19 -8.29
CA GLY A 186 -2.46 -20.41 -9.58
C GLY A 186 -3.41 -21.61 -9.59
N ASP A 187 -3.68 -22.21 -8.43
CA ASP A 187 -4.68 -23.26 -8.27
C ASP A 187 -6.07 -22.73 -8.63
N TYR A 188 -6.91 -23.56 -9.25
CA TYR A 188 -8.29 -23.20 -9.66
C TYR A 188 -8.41 -22.05 -10.69
N THR A 189 -7.30 -21.53 -11.22
CA THR A 189 -7.30 -20.52 -12.31
C THR A 189 -7.34 -21.14 -13.72
N ARG A 190 -7.15 -22.46 -13.84
CA ARG A 190 -7.30 -23.21 -15.10
C ARG A 190 -8.75 -23.62 -15.30
N VAL A 191 -9.29 -23.38 -16.50
CA VAL A 191 -10.70 -23.66 -16.90
C VAL A 191 -11.16 -25.10 -16.60
N LYS A 192 -10.25 -26.07 -16.51
CA LYS A 192 -10.57 -27.46 -16.12
C LYS A 192 -10.88 -27.68 -14.63
N LYS A 193 -10.71 -26.67 -13.77
CA LYS A 193 -10.81 -26.82 -12.31
C LYS A 193 -11.78 -25.81 -11.65
N PHE A 194 -12.79 -25.37 -12.39
CA PHE A 194 -13.83 -24.49 -11.87
C PHE A 194 -14.92 -25.32 -11.17
N MET A 195 -15.14 -25.08 -9.87
CA MET A 195 -16.27 -25.62 -9.13
C MET A 195 -17.46 -24.67 -9.32
N SER A 196 -18.52 -25.11 -9.99
CA SER A 196 -19.77 -24.34 -10.00
C SER A 196 -20.51 -24.64 -8.70
N ILE A 197 -20.73 -23.62 -7.86
CA ILE A 197 -21.63 -23.73 -6.71
C ILE A 197 -23.01 -23.26 -7.20
N VAL A 198 -23.89 -24.21 -7.48
CA VAL A 198 -25.31 -23.92 -7.77
C VAL A 198 -26.06 -23.95 -6.45
N VAL A 199 -26.61 -22.81 -6.03
CA VAL A 199 -27.50 -22.74 -4.88
C VAL A 199 -28.94 -22.93 -5.36
N ASN A 200 -29.52 -24.09 -5.08
CA ASN A 200 -30.94 -24.34 -5.29
C ASN A 200 -31.59 -24.68 -3.95
N GLY A 201 -32.54 -23.85 -3.51
CA GLY A 201 -33.53 -24.21 -2.49
C GLY A 201 -33.02 -24.86 -1.20
N GLY A 202 -31.97 -24.32 -0.58
CA GLY A 202 -31.61 -24.65 0.81
C GLY A 202 -30.59 -25.78 1.03
N ALA A 203 -29.99 -26.36 -0.01
CA ALA A 203 -28.88 -27.30 0.14
C ALA A 203 -27.69 -26.91 -0.76
N LEU A 204 -26.49 -26.84 -0.17
CA LEU A 204 -25.24 -26.64 -0.87
C LEU A 204 -24.74 -27.99 -1.42
N MET A 205 -24.93 -28.24 -2.71
CA MET A 205 -24.25 -29.35 -3.40
C MET A 205 -23.15 -28.78 -4.31
N ALA A 206 -21.89 -29.11 -3.98
CA ALA A 206 -20.78 -28.96 -4.91
C ALA A 206 -20.79 -30.16 -5.88
N THR A 207 -21.00 -29.89 -7.17
CA THR A 207 -20.90 -30.92 -8.21
C THR A 207 -19.63 -30.67 -9.03
N TRP A 208 -18.84 -31.73 -9.19
CA TRP A 208 -17.58 -31.72 -9.93
C TRP A 208 -17.87 -32.01 -11.41
N ALA A 209 -17.57 -31.07 -12.30
CA ALA A 209 -17.52 -31.35 -13.73
C ALA A 209 -16.17 -31.98 -14.08
N ASN A 210 -16.05 -33.30 -13.92
CA ASN A 210 -14.88 -34.05 -14.38
C ASN A 210 -15.04 -34.38 -15.87
N SER A 211 -14.28 -33.71 -16.73
CA SER A 211 -13.74 -34.37 -17.92
C SER A 211 -12.27 -34.68 -17.65
N ASP A 212 -11.94 -35.97 -17.64
CA ASP A 212 -10.59 -36.56 -17.58
C ASP A 212 -10.03 -37.02 -16.21
N PHE A 213 -10.85 -37.31 -15.18
CA PHE A 213 -10.32 -37.85 -13.91
C PHE A 213 -10.31 -39.39 -13.79
N ASP A 214 -10.53 -40.14 -14.88
CA ASP A 214 -10.82 -41.58 -14.76
C ASP A 214 -9.81 -42.56 -15.37
N GLN A 215 -8.52 -42.19 -15.51
CA GLN A 215 -7.56 -43.16 -16.07
C GLN A 215 -6.22 -43.37 -15.36
N ASN A 216 -5.85 -42.68 -14.28
CA ASN A 216 -4.47 -42.87 -13.77
C ASN A 216 -4.22 -42.87 -12.27
N TYR A 217 -5.23 -43.00 -11.41
CA TYR A 217 -4.99 -43.23 -9.99
C TYR A 217 -5.83 -44.40 -9.47
N GLY A 218 -5.31 -45.60 -9.72
CA GLY A 218 -5.69 -46.79 -8.96
C GLY A 218 -5.13 -46.69 -7.54
N GLY A 219 -6.01 -46.82 -6.55
CA GLY A 219 -5.65 -47.09 -5.16
C GLY A 219 -5.48 -45.85 -4.30
N TYR A 220 -6.58 -45.36 -3.72
CA TYR A 220 -6.75 -45.11 -2.28
C TYR A 220 -8.22 -44.72 -2.07
N GLY A 221 -9.05 -45.71 -1.78
CA GLY A 221 -10.42 -45.49 -1.39
C GLY A 221 -10.49 -45.02 0.06
N GLN A 222 -11.07 -43.84 0.27
CA GLN A 222 -12.07 -43.56 1.29
C GLN A 222 -12.65 -42.15 1.05
N ALA A 223 -13.96 -42.07 0.87
CA ALA A 223 -14.68 -40.80 0.82
C ALA A 223 -14.63 -40.12 2.20
N PRO A 224 -14.44 -38.79 2.30
CA PRO A 224 -14.62 -38.10 3.57
C PRO A 224 -16.09 -38.18 4.01
N PRO A 225 -16.38 -38.30 5.32
CA PRO A 225 -17.74 -38.42 5.82
C PRO A 225 -18.55 -37.14 5.59
N PRO A 226 -19.89 -37.23 5.54
CA PRO A 226 -20.76 -36.09 5.28
C PRO A 226 -20.67 -35.04 6.39
N VAL A 227 -20.81 -33.77 5.99
CA VAL A 227 -20.77 -32.58 6.83
C VAL A 227 -22.06 -32.45 7.64
N ASP A 228 -22.20 -33.24 8.71
CA ASP A 228 -23.29 -33.10 9.70
C ASP A 228 -22.77 -33.03 11.15
N GLN A 229 -21.48 -32.77 11.36
CA GLN A 229 -20.89 -32.69 12.71
C GLN A 229 -20.03 -31.43 12.93
N TRP A 230 -20.62 -30.26 12.71
CA TRP A 230 -20.12 -29.01 13.31
C TRP A 230 -21.23 -28.43 14.16
N SER A 231 -21.31 -28.85 15.43
CA SER A 231 -22.03 -28.13 16.48
C SER A 231 -21.24 -26.88 16.88
N LEU A 232 -21.99 -25.78 17.04
CA LEU A 232 -21.64 -24.40 17.43
C LEU A 232 -20.39 -24.22 18.30
#